data_AF-A0A3D1BS16-F1
#
_entry.id   AF-A0A3D1BS16-F1
#
_cell.length_a   1.000
_cell.length_b   1.000
_cell.length_c   1.000
_cell.angle_alpha   90.00
_cell.angle_beta   90.00
_cell.angle_gamma   90.00
#
_symmetry.space_group_name_H-M   'P 1'
#
loop_
_entity.id
_entity.type
_entity.pdbx_description
1 polymer ?
#
loop_
_entity_poly.entity_id
_entity_poly.type
_entity_poly.pdbx_seq_one_letter_code
_entity_poly.pdbx_strand_id
1 'polypeptide(L)'
;MIDFDRTRNARITISNVISIRKNLNEMGDYNRIFPSQPGLTKAEDPQKYPFVMDKSVYNSTKPYLTDTISINKIGTMRGKSIASLEINPVIYHPAGKYVDIIVSMNIFIEYSEVYRTGNNSKNYYSYDFDRFLSKGLINYDYDDVIPEFSLEPVGMVIVSDTAFKSSLQPLVKWKAKKGFKVTELYIGENGLKKDFHDIKDTLTYIYTNSTQDNPAPTYLMLAGDLDYIPPSEGTDYLTDMYYAEFDGNYDFIPDMFTGRLPASDTNQMKAIVDKIIQYESFMFGDTIKHFRKAVALTGLEEGNITFMDGQVNYATGYFND
;
A
#
# COMPACT_ATOMS: atom_id res chain seq x y z
N MET A 1 -8.98 6.39 3.36
CA MET A 1 -8.87 5.48 4.52
C MET A 1 -8.97 6.28 5.79
N ILE A 2 -9.24 5.63 6.93
CA ILE A 2 -9.31 6.25 8.26
C ILE A 2 -8.48 5.44 9.26
N ASP A 3 -8.00 6.09 10.31
CA ASP A 3 -7.52 5.44 11.53
C ASP A 3 -8.73 4.79 12.22
N PHE A 4 -8.73 3.46 12.26
CA PHE A 4 -9.84 2.66 12.73
C PHE A 4 -9.98 2.67 14.25
N ASP A 5 -8.87 2.80 14.99
CA ASP A 5 -8.90 2.72 16.46
C ASP A 5 -9.68 3.92 17.03
N ARG A 6 -9.59 5.08 16.38
CA ARG A 6 -10.43 6.25 16.66
C ARG A 6 -11.91 6.05 16.34
N THR A 7 -12.20 5.13 15.43
CA THR A 7 -13.57 4.87 14.94
C THR A 7 -14.22 3.68 15.61
N ARG A 8 -13.54 3.02 16.54
CA ARG A 8 -14.07 1.90 17.31
C ARG A 8 -15.21 2.43 18.19
N ASN A 9 -16.45 2.24 17.75
CA ASN A 9 -17.70 2.84 18.28
C ASN A 9 -18.04 4.25 17.76
N ALA A 10 -17.55 4.65 16.59
CA ALA A 10 -17.99 5.88 15.96
C ALA A 10 -19.50 5.85 15.68
N ARG A 11 -20.16 6.98 15.97
CA ARG A 11 -21.55 7.20 15.55
C ARG A 11 -21.54 7.87 14.20
N ILE A 12 -22.18 7.23 13.22
CA ILE A 12 -22.36 7.79 11.88
C ILE A 12 -23.75 8.40 11.80
N THR A 13 -23.81 9.69 11.49
CA THR A 13 -25.06 10.42 11.24
C THR A 13 -25.06 10.92 9.81
N ILE A 14 -26.09 10.52 9.04
CA ILE A 14 -26.33 10.99 7.67
C ILE A 14 -27.44 12.03 7.72
N SER A 15 -27.23 13.18 7.07
CA SER A 15 -28.23 14.24 6.96
C SER A 15 -28.22 14.89 5.58
N ASN A 16 -29.24 15.72 5.29
CA ASN A 16 -29.38 16.43 4.01
C ASN A 16 -29.26 15.53 2.78
N VAL A 17 -29.86 14.34 2.84
CA VAL A 17 -29.83 13.37 1.74
C VAL A 17 -30.71 13.86 0.60
N ILE A 18 -30.12 14.06 -0.57
CA ILE A 18 -30.80 14.34 -1.83
C ILE A 18 -30.62 13.12 -2.72
N SER A 19 -31.74 12.51 -3.10
CA SER A 19 -31.76 11.34 -3.99
C SER A 19 -32.54 11.63 -5.26
N ILE A 20 -32.10 11.04 -6.36
CA ILE A 20 -32.83 11.02 -7.62
C ILE A 20 -33.18 9.59 -8.00
N ARG A 21 -34.35 9.40 -8.61
CA ARG A 21 -34.74 8.13 -9.21
C ARG A 21 -34.41 8.13 -10.69
N LYS A 22 -33.80 7.05 -11.17
CA LYS A 22 -33.61 6.80 -12.60
C LYS A 22 -34.31 5.51 -13.01
N ASN A 23 -35.22 5.62 -13.96
CA ASN A 23 -35.93 4.49 -14.52
C ASN A 23 -35.00 3.75 -15.49
N LEU A 24 -34.79 2.46 -15.28
CA LEU A 24 -33.91 1.68 -16.15
C LEU A 24 -34.55 1.39 -17.50
N ASN A 25 -35.88 1.53 -17.64
CA ASN A 25 -36.53 1.44 -18.94
C ASN A 25 -36.17 2.60 -19.88
N GLU A 26 -35.61 3.69 -19.34
CA GLU A 26 -35.10 4.83 -20.11
C GLU A 26 -33.58 4.70 -20.37
N MET A 27 -32.95 3.63 -19.86
CA MET A 27 -31.50 3.43 -19.85
C MET A 27 -31.12 2.09 -20.49
N GLY A 28 -31.20 2.05 -21.83
CA GLY A 28 -30.77 0.92 -22.65
C GLY A 28 -31.77 -0.25 -22.74
N ASP A 29 -31.44 -1.24 -23.57
CA ASP A 29 -32.40 -2.27 -24.01
C ASP A 29 -32.71 -3.35 -22.96
N TYR A 30 -31.87 -3.49 -21.94
CA TYR A 30 -31.96 -4.59 -20.97
C TYR A 30 -32.75 -4.23 -19.71
N ASN A 31 -33.05 -2.95 -19.49
CA ASN A 31 -33.82 -2.43 -18.35
C ASN A 31 -33.28 -2.89 -16.97
N ARG A 32 -31.97 -3.12 -16.87
CA ARG A 32 -31.27 -3.72 -15.72
C ARG A 32 -29.87 -3.11 -15.60
N ILE A 33 -29.35 -3.07 -14.38
CA ILE A 33 -27.92 -2.78 -14.17
C ILE A 33 -27.10 -3.96 -14.70
N PHE A 34 -25.91 -3.68 -15.23
CA PHE A 34 -24.96 -4.71 -15.63
C PHE A 34 -24.33 -5.37 -14.40
N PRO A 35 -24.33 -6.71 -14.27
CA PRO A 35 -23.75 -7.38 -13.10
C PRO A 35 -22.23 -7.29 -13.09
N SER A 36 -21.67 -7.14 -11.90
CA SER A 36 -20.22 -7.28 -11.69
C SER A 36 -19.76 -8.65 -12.20
N GLN A 37 -18.79 -8.65 -13.12
CA GLN A 37 -18.19 -9.86 -13.63
C GLN A 37 -16.95 -10.21 -12.82
N PRO A 38 -16.57 -11.50 -12.71
CA PRO A 38 -15.30 -11.90 -12.13
C PRO A 38 -14.14 -11.16 -12.79
N GLY A 39 -13.17 -10.71 -11.97
CA GLY A 39 -11.95 -10.11 -12.49
C GLY A 39 -11.16 -11.12 -13.32
N LEU A 40 -10.64 -10.68 -14.47
CA LEU A 40 -9.78 -11.47 -15.34
C LEU A 40 -8.38 -10.87 -15.36
N THR A 41 -7.37 -11.70 -15.54
CA THR A 41 -6.01 -11.24 -15.82
C THR A 41 -5.92 -10.70 -17.24
N LYS A 42 -4.94 -9.82 -17.52
CA LYS A 42 -4.74 -9.22 -18.85
C LYS A 42 -4.39 -10.24 -19.95
N ALA A 43 -3.95 -11.44 -19.58
CA ALA A 43 -3.57 -12.50 -20.53
C ALA A 43 -4.79 -13.35 -20.97
N GLU A 44 -5.88 -13.29 -20.22
CA GLU A 44 -7.08 -14.08 -20.48
C GLU A 44 -7.98 -13.38 -21.49
N ASP A 45 -8.49 -14.15 -22.45
CA ASP A 45 -9.47 -13.68 -23.43
C ASP A 45 -10.85 -13.58 -22.78
N PRO A 46 -11.42 -12.37 -22.58
CA PRO A 46 -12.71 -12.20 -21.92
C PRO A 46 -13.86 -12.95 -22.63
N GLN A 47 -13.73 -13.20 -23.94
CA GLN A 47 -14.77 -13.91 -24.71
C GLN A 47 -14.90 -15.38 -24.33
N LYS A 48 -13.89 -15.96 -23.67
CA LYS A 48 -13.89 -17.37 -23.23
C LYS A 48 -14.62 -17.58 -21.91
N TYR A 49 -14.92 -16.52 -21.17
CA TYR A 49 -15.57 -16.62 -19.87
C TYR A 49 -17.08 -16.37 -20.01
N PRO A 50 -17.92 -17.23 -19.40
CA PRO A 50 -19.35 -17.04 -19.46
C PRO A 50 -19.76 -15.80 -18.67
N PHE A 51 -20.78 -15.10 -19.16
CA PHE A 51 -21.44 -14.05 -18.41
C PHE A 51 -22.06 -14.62 -17.13
N VAL A 52 -21.69 -14.04 -15.98
CA VAL A 52 -22.17 -14.46 -14.66
C VAL A 52 -23.17 -13.44 -14.12
N MET A 53 -24.31 -13.92 -13.64
CA MET A 53 -25.36 -13.09 -13.08
C MET A 53 -26.00 -13.80 -11.89
N ASP A 54 -25.98 -13.15 -10.73
CA ASP A 54 -26.64 -13.67 -9.54
C ASP A 54 -28.17 -13.55 -9.70
N LYS A 55 -28.79 -14.68 -10.06
CA LYS A 55 -30.24 -14.77 -10.24
C LYS A 55 -31.01 -14.46 -8.96
N SER A 56 -30.43 -14.67 -7.77
CA SER A 56 -31.11 -14.40 -6.51
C SER A 56 -31.33 -12.89 -6.30
N VAL A 57 -30.34 -12.07 -6.64
CA VAL A 57 -30.42 -10.61 -6.59
C VAL A 57 -31.36 -10.09 -7.68
N TYR A 58 -31.14 -10.52 -8.92
CA TYR A 58 -31.83 -9.93 -10.07
C TYR A 58 -33.28 -10.37 -10.24
N ASN A 59 -33.69 -11.49 -9.64
CA ASN A 59 -35.09 -11.92 -9.61
C ASN A 59 -35.79 -11.58 -8.29
N SER A 60 -35.10 -10.86 -7.39
CA SER A 60 -35.70 -10.42 -6.12
C SER A 60 -36.85 -9.44 -6.37
N THR A 61 -37.90 -9.54 -5.56
CA THR A 61 -38.98 -8.54 -5.49
C THR A 61 -38.65 -7.38 -4.55
N LYS A 62 -37.59 -7.54 -3.74
CA LYS A 62 -37.12 -6.55 -2.77
C LYS A 62 -35.95 -5.74 -3.33
N PRO A 63 -35.75 -4.49 -2.86
CA PRO A 63 -34.53 -3.75 -3.17
C PRO A 63 -33.29 -4.50 -2.72
N TYR A 64 -32.21 -4.37 -3.49
CA TYR A 64 -30.88 -4.74 -3.05
C TYR A 64 -30.34 -3.60 -2.17
N LEU A 65 -30.29 -3.86 -0.87
CA LEU A 65 -29.88 -2.89 0.14
C LEU A 65 -28.48 -3.22 0.63
N THR A 66 -27.64 -2.19 0.70
CA THR A 66 -26.35 -2.18 1.38
C THR A 66 -26.35 -1.04 2.37
N ASP A 67 -25.46 -1.08 3.36
CA ASP A 67 -25.21 0.10 4.17
C ASP A 67 -24.73 1.25 3.27
N THR A 68 -25.39 2.41 3.36
CA THR A 68 -25.00 3.59 2.59
C THR A 68 -23.58 4.03 2.95
N ILE A 69 -23.18 3.81 4.20
CA ILE A 69 -21.84 4.08 4.70
C ILE A 69 -21.43 2.91 5.58
N SER A 70 -20.27 2.34 5.29
CA SER A 70 -19.63 1.29 6.11
C SER A 70 -18.19 1.68 6.43
N ILE A 71 -17.74 1.27 7.61
CA ILE A 71 -16.33 1.37 8.03
C ILE A 71 -15.84 -0.06 8.22
N ASN A 72 -14.93 -0.50 7.36
CA ASN A 72 -14.39 -1.85 7.39
C ASN A 72 -12.89 -1.80 7.73
N LYS A 73 -12.45 -2.49 8.78
CA LYS A 73 -11.02 -2.62 9.08
C LYS A 73 -10.35 -3.35 7.91
N ILE A 74 -9.32 -2.73 7.33
CA ILE A 74 -8.52 -3.32 6.24
C ILE A 74 -7.34 -4.06 6.84
N GLY A 75 -6.71 -3.50 7.87
CA GLY A 75 -5.54 -4.12 8.49
C GLY A 75 -4.87 -3.28 9.57
N THR A 76 -3.65 -3.65 9.94
CA THR A 76 -2.84 -2.96 10.94
C THR A 76 -1.48 -2.62 10.35
N MET A 77 -1.03 -1.39 10.55
CA MET A 77 0.30 -0.95 10.15
C MET A 77 1.00 -0.37 11.36
N ARG A 78 2.09 -1.00 11.80
CA ARG A 78 2.92 -0.57 12.93
C ARG A 78 2.11 -0.32 14.20
N GLY A 79 1.15 -1.20 14.46
CA GLY A 79 0.24 -1.11 15.60
C GLY A 79 -0.91 -0.12 15.47
N LYS A 80 -1.03 0.61 14.35
CA LYS A 80 -2.20 1.46 14.04
C LYS A 80 -3.19 0.70 13.15
N SER A 81 -4.43 0.55 13.58
CA SER A 81 -5.47 -0.07 12.74
C SER A 81 -5.95 0.89 11.64
N ILE A 82 -6.04 0.41 10.40
CA ILE A 82 -6.49 1.18 9.23
C ILE A 82 -7.81 0.61 8.73
N ALA A 83 -8.74 1.48 8.31
CA ALA A 83 -10.03 1.09 7.74
C ALA A 83 -10.38 1.84 6.43
N SER A 84 -11.22 1.19 5.60
CA SER A 84 -11.92 1.83 4.49
C SER A 84 -13.16 2.53 5.04
N LEU A 85 -13.40 3.74 4.52
CA LEU A 85 -14.71 4.38 4.58
C LEU A 85 -15.35 4.17 3.21
N GLU A 86 -16.37 3.33 3.17
CA GLU A 86 -17.07 2.98 1.94
C GLU A 86 -18.39 3.72 1.87
N ILE A 87 -18.69 4.28 0.71
CA ILE A 87 -19.91 5.02 0.44
C ILE A 87 -20.62 4.34 -0.71
N ASN A 88 -21.81 3.78 -0.44
CA ASN A 88 -22.65 3.07 -1.39
C ASN A 88 -23.92 3.90 -1.69
N PRO A 89 -23.90 4.82 -2.67
CA PRO A 89 -24.98 5.78 -2.88
C PRO A 89 -26.13 5.25 -3.75
N VAL A 90 -26.03 4.01 -4.26
CA VAL A 90 -26.98 3.45 -5.23
C VAL A 90 -27.78 2.31 -4.62
N ILE A 91 -29.10 2.43 -4.67
CA ILE A 91 -30.03 1.38 -4.29
C ILE A 91 -30.70 0.84 -5.54
N TYR A 92 -30.56 -0.47 -5.78
CA TYR A 92 -31.13 -1.12 -6.95
C TYR A 92 -32.47 -1.79 -6.64
N HIS A 93 -33.49 -1.47 -7.43
CA HIS A 93 -34.81 -2.09 -7.36
C HIS A 93 -35.05 -2.99 -8.59
N PRO A 94 -34.69 -4.29 -8.53
CA PRO A 94 -34.76 -5.19 -9.67
C PRO A 94 -36.17 -5.37 -10.23
N ALA A 95 -37.16 -5.67 -9.39
CA ALA A 95 -38.55 -5.82 -9.84
C ALA A 95 -39.17 -4.52 -10.34
N GLY A 96 -38.78 -3.38 -9.75
CA GLY A 96 -39.24 -2.05 -10.14
C GLY A 96 -38.55 -1.50 -11.40
N LYS A 97 -37.40 -2.07 -11.80
CA LYS A 97 -36.56 -1.60 -12.90
C LYS A 97 -36.17 -0.12 -12.76
N TYR A 98 -35.76 0.27 -11.56
CA TYR A 98 -35.21 1.61 -11.33
C TYR A 98 -34.08 1.55 -10.30
N VAL A 99 -33.31 2.63 -10.24
CA VAL A 99 -32.32 2.88 -9.20
C VAL A 99 -32.65 4.18 -8.48
N ASP A 100 -32.47 4.18 -7.18
CA ASP A 100 -32.44 5.39 -6.38
C ASP A 100 -30.97 5.73 -6.10
N ILE A 101 -30.55 6.94 -6.47
CA ILE A 101 -29.16 7.40 -6.40
C ILE A 101 -29.09 8.60 -5.47
N ILE A 102 -28.31 8.48 -4.39
CA ILE A 102 -27.96 9.60 -3.52
C ILE A 102 -26.93 10.46 -4.27
N VAL A 103 -27.33 11.68 -4.64
CA VAL A 103 -26.47 12.63 -5.37
C VAL A 103 -25.81 13.65 -4.45
N SER A 104 -26.34 13.81 -3.23
CA SER A 104 -25.75 14.65 -2.20
C SER A 104 -26.17 14.15 -0.83
N MET A 105 -25.24 14.14 0.12
CA MET A 105 -25.51 13.91 1.54
C MET A 105 -24.39 14.49 2.38
N ASN A 106 -24.72 14.85 3.62
CA ASN A 106 -23.74 15.19 4.63
C ASN A 106 -23.49 13.97 5.52
N ILE A 107 -22.21 13.65 5.71
CA ILE A 107 -21.75 12.54 6.54
C ILE A 107 -21.05 13.13 7.76
N PHE A 108 -21.57 12.86 8.94
CA PHE A 108 -20.94 13.20 10.20
C PHE A 108 -20.50 11.92 10.90
N ILE A 109 -19.20 11.80 11.19
CA ILE A 109 -18.62 10.68 11.91
C ILE A 109 -18.15 11.23 13.26
N GLU A 110 -18.89 10.90 14.31
CA GLU A 110 -18.57 11.29 15.68
C GLU A 110 -17.78 10.17 16.36
N TYR A 111 -16.55 10.47 16.76
CA TYR A 111 -15.69 9.52 17.47
C TYR A 111 -16.05 9.52 18.96
N SER A 112 -16.15 8.33 19.56
CA SER A 112 -16.30 8.24 21.02
C SER A 112 -15.00 8.69 21.69
N GLU A 113 -15.05 9.41 22.82
CA GLU A 113 -13.88 9.85 23.61
C GLU A 113 -13.03 8.69 24.20
N VAL A 114 -13.34 7.44 23.84
CA VAL A 114 -12.76 6.23 24.43
C VAL A 114 -11.29 6.13 24.03
N TYR A 115 -10.47 6.59 24.97
CA TYR A 115 -9.04 6.34 25.16
C TYR A 115 -8.21 6.45 23.87
N ARG A 116 -7.53 7.60 23.76
CA ARG A 116 -6.12 7.58 23.35
C ARG A 116 -5.44 6.55 24.25
N THR A 117 -5.46 5.25 23.92
CA THR A 117 -4.59 4.26 24.54
C THR A 117 -3.19 4.53 24.02
N GLY A 118 -2.67 5.70 24.41
CA GLY A 118 -1.26 6.02 24.43
C GLY A 118 -0.64 5.07 25.43
N ASN A 119 -0.16 3.94 24.92
CA ASN A 119 0.92 3.16 25.52
C ASN A 119 1.40 2.02 24.62
N ASN A 120 0.64 1.63 23.59
CA ASN A 120 1.18 0.69 22.60
C ASN A 120 1.99 1.44 21.54
N SER A 121 3.31 1.42 21.75
CA SER A 121 4.36 1.41 20.73
C SER A 121 5.13 2.70 20.42
N LYS A 122 5.67 3.39 21.43
CA LYS A 122 6.91 4.17 21.19
C LYS A 122 7.97 3.32 20.46
N ASN A 123 7.99 2.02 20.72
CA ASN A 123 8.87 1.06 20.07
C ASN A 123 8.56 0.88 18.56
N TYR A 124 7.32 1.06 18.10
CA TYR A 124 6.96 0.96 16.67
C TYR A 124 6.81 2.31 15.98
N TYR A 125 7.00 3.42 16.71
CA TYR A 125 7.00 4.76 16.14
C TYR A 125 7.99 4.86 14.96
N SER A 126 7.54 5.51 13.88
CA SER A 126 8.39 5.86 12.75
C SER A 126 7.87 7.14 12.10
N TYR A 127 8.72 8.16 12.06
CA TYR A 127 8.42 9.44 11.44
C TYR A 127 7.99 9.28 9.97
N ASP A 128 8.64 8.38 9.22
CA ASP A 128 8.34 8.16 7.81
C ASP A 128 6.96 7.53 7.62
N PHE A 129 6.56 6.60 8.50
CA PHE A 129 5.22 6.00 8.48
C PHE A 129 4.15 6.99 8.93
N ASP A 130 4.39 7.81 9.93
CA ASP A 130 3.44 8.85 10.34
C ASP A 130 3.24 9.91 9.25
N ARG A 131 4.32 10.28 8.55
CA ARG A 131 4.23 11.14 7.35
C ARG A 131 3.47 10.47 6.20
N PHE A 132 3.57 9.16 6.05
CA PHE A 132 2.82 8.40 5.06
C PHE A 132 1.32 8.34 5.43
N LEU A 133 1.01 7.98 6.67
CA LEU A 133 -0.35 7.84 7.19
C LEU A 133 -1.08 9.19 7.24
N SER A 134 -0.41 10.27 7.64
CA SER A 134 -1.01 11.62 7.65
C SER A 134 -1.47 12.10 6.27
N LYS A 135 -0.89 11.58 5.19
CA LYS A 135 -1.35 11.88 3.83
C LYS A 135 -2.42 10.91 3.32
N GLY A 136 -2.49 9.70 3.87
CA GLY A 136 -3.41 8.64 3.43
C GLY A 136 -4.69 8.50 4.25
N LEU A 137 -4.68 8.96 5.50
CA LEU A 137 -5.80 8.85 6.44
C LEU A 137 -6.50 10.21 6.59
N ILE A 138 -7.80 10.26 6.32
CA ILE A 138 -8.58 11.52 6.31
C ILE A 138 -8.82 12.10 7.72
N ASN A 139 -8.70 11.27 8.76
CA ASN A 139 -8.92 11.63 10.16
C ASN A 139 -7.62 11.55 10.99
N TYR A 140 -6.47 11.66 10.32
CA TYR A 140 -5.18 11.77 11.00
C TYR A 140 -5.06 13.15 11.65
N ASP A 141 -4.67 13.21 12.92
CA ASP A 141 -4.52 14.46 13.66
C ASP A 141 -3.07 14.93 13.66
N TYR A 142 -2.86 16.24 13.53
CA TYR A 142 -1.54 16.85 13.59
C TYR A 142 -0.92 16.72 14.99
N ASP A 143 -1.72 16.63 16.05
CA ASP A 143 -1.23 16.36 17.41
C ASP A 143 -0.61 14.95 17.57
N ASP A 144 -0.82 14.05 16.60
CA ASP A 144 -0.10 12.76 16.53
C ASP A 144 1.25 12.89 15.82
N VAL A 145 1.48 13.99 15.09
CA VAL A 145 2.78 14.33 14.50
C VAL A 145 3.56 15.08 15.57
N ILE A 146 4.58 14.45 16.16
CA ILE A 146 5.59 15.21 16.89
C ILE A 146 6.26 16.12 15.84
N PRO A 147 6.05 17.45 15.88
CA PRO A 147 6.64 18.32 14.89
C PRO A 147 8.15 18.32 15.08
N GLU A 148 8.87 18.44 13.97
CA GLU A 148 10.28 18.88 13.93
C GLU A 148 11.31 17.79 14.27
N PHE A 149 11.52 16.90 13.29
CA PHE A 149 12.69 16.01 13.19
C PHE A 149 12.74 14.86 14.21
N SER A 150 12.95 13.63 13.72
CA SER A 150 13.36 12.53 14.59
C SER A 150 14.80 12.77 15.03
N LEU A 151 15.03 12.93 16.34
CA LEU A 151 16.38 12.90 16.92
C LEU A 151 16.96 11.48 16.91
N GLU A 152 16.11 10.46 16.77
CA GLU A 152 16.51 9.06 16.72
C GLU A 152 16.84 8.62 15.30
N PRO A 153 17.92 7.82 15.12
CA PRO A 153 18.32 7.32 13.81
C PRO A 153 17.28 6.35 13.25
N VAL A 154 17.00 6.46 11.96
CA VAL A 154 15.99 5.64 11.30
C VAL A 154 16.51 4.21 11.14
N GLY A 155 15.80 3.22 11.70
CA GLY A 155 16.21 1.82 11.63
C GLY A 155 16.07 1.24 10.21
N MET A 156 17.10 0.54 9.74
CA MET A 156 17.12 -0.18 8.47
C MET A 156 17.74 -1.57 8.66
N VAL A 157 17.08 -2.62 8.18
CA VAL A 157 17.66 -3.96 8.10
C VAL A 157 18.07 -4.25 6.67
N ILE A 158 19.29 -4.74 6.48
CA ILE A 158 19.78 -5.25 5.20
C ILE A 158 19.97 -6.76 5.36
N VAL A 159 19.22 -7.55 4.60
CA VAL A 159 19.41 -9.01 4.50
C VAL A 159 20.16 -9.30 3.21
N SER A 160 21.21 -10.11 3.26
CA SER A 160 22.06 -10.41 2.11
C SER A 160 22.72 -11.78 2.25
N ASP A 161 23.18 -12.37 1.14
CA ASP A 161 24.17 -13.44 1.21
C ASP A 161 25.56 -12.90 1.59
N THR A 162 26.36 -13.70 2.29
CA THR A 162 27.76 -13.38 2.65
C THR A 162 28.63 -13.01 1.44
N ALA A 163 28.34 -13.54 0.25
CA ALA A 163 29.04 -13.22 -0.98
C ALA A 163 29.03 -11.71 -1.32
N PHE A 164 27.97 -10.98 -0.92
CA PHE A 164 27.83 -9.55 -1.20
C PHE A 164 28.31 -8.64 -0.06
N LYS A 165 28.72 -9.20 1.08
CA LYS A 165 29.10 -8.46 2.29
C LYS A 165 30.08 -7.32 2.00
N SER A 166 31.14 -7.59 1.25
CA SER A 166 32.15 -6.60 0.88
C SER A 166 31.61 -5.52 -0.07
N SER A 167 30.75 -5.90 -1.02
CA SER A 167 30.17 -5.01 -2.03
C SER A 167 29.11 -4.08 -1.44
N LEU A 168 28.48 -4.46 -0.33
CA LEU A 168 27.47 -3.67 0.38
C LEU A 168 28.05 -2.66 1.37
N GLN A 169 29.28 -2.82 1.84
CA GLN A 169 29.89 -1.93 2.83
C GLN A 169 29.84 -0.44 2.46
N PRO A 170 30.08 -0.02 1.20
CA PRO A 170 29.92 1.38 0.82
C PRO A 170 28.50 1.91 1.06
N LEU A 171 27.47 1.10 0.76
CA LEU A 171 26.07 1.46 0.98
C LEU A 171 25.76 1.56 2.48
N VAL A 172 26.18 0.58 3.28
CA VAL A 172 25.99 0.58 4.74
C VAL A 172 26.58 1.85 5.35
N LYS A 173 27.82 2.18 5.02
CA LYS A 173 28.50 3.40 5.49
C LYS A 173 27.79 4.68 5.04
N TRP A 174 27.30 4.71 3.80
CA TRP A 174 26.56 5.84 3.27
C TRP A 174 25.23 6.05 4.00
N LYS A 175 24.47 4.97 4.24
CA LYS A 175 23.22 5.03 5.01
C LYS A 175 23.47 5.44 6.46
N ALA A 176 24.49 4.88 7.11
CA ALA A 176 24.90 5.32 8.44
C ALA A 176 25.24 6.82 8.49
N LYS A 177 25.97 7.33 7.48
CA LYS A 177 26.28 8.77 7.36
C LYS A 177 25.02 9.64 7.20
N LYS A 178 23.96 9.11 6.61
CA LYS A 178 22.66 9.78 6.46
C LYS A 178 21.76 9.68 7.70
N GLY A 179 22.25 9.08 8.80
CA GLY A 179 21.51 8.95 10.05
C GLY A 179 20.68 7.67 10.16
N PHE A 180 20.95 6.65 9.34
CA PHE A 180 20.31 5.34 9.50
C PHE A 180 21.06 4.47 10.50
N LYS A 181 20.32 3.79 11.37
CA LYS A 181 20.83 2.68 12.19
C LYS A 181 20.68 1.40 11.38
N VAL A 182 21.77 0.97 10.74
CA VAL A 182 21.77 -0.18 9.83
C VAL A 182 22.10 -1.46 10.59
N THR A 183 21.20 -2.44 10.54
CA THR A 183 21.42 -3.82 10.99
C THR A 183 21.70 -4.69 9.76
N GLU A 184 22.86 -5.32 9.72
CA GLU A 184 23.25 -6.23 8.63
C GLU A 184 22.98 -7.69 9.04
N LEU A 185 22.23 -8.41 8.22
CA LEU A 185 21.95 -9.84 8.38
C LEU A 185 22.51 -10.58 7.16
N TYR A 186 23.43 -11.51 7.40
CA TYR A 186 24.08 -12.28 6.34
C TYR A 186 23.67 -13.75 6.41
N ILE A 187 23.07 -14.25 5.33
CA ILE A 187 22.74 -15.66 5.15
C ILE A 187 24.05 -16.45 5.13
N GLY A 188 24.14 -17.48 5.98
CA GLY A 188 25.35 -18.25 6.24
C GLY A 188 26.13 -17.80 7.48
N GLU A 189 25.77 -16.69 8.12
CA GLU A 189 26.32 -16.24 9.40
C GLU A 189 25.29 -16.39 10.53
N ASN A 190 25.78 -16.59 11.76
CA ASN A 190 24.95 -16.64 12.99
C ASN A 190 23.75 -17.61 12.93
N GLY A 191 23.85 -18.65 12.10
CA GLY A 191 22.80 -19.65 11.95
C GLY A 191 21.68 -19.28 10.98
N LEU A 192 21.70 -18.09 10.38
CA LEU A 192 20.70 -17.65 9.39
C LEU A 192 20.86 -18.43 8.08
N LYS A 193 19.79 -19.07 7.64
CA LYS A 193 19.72 -19.95 6.47
C LYS A 193 19.04 -19.24 5.30
N LYS A 194 19.30 -19.77 4.11
CA LYS A 194 18.64 -19.36 2.87
C LYS A 194 17.25 -19.99 2.78
N ASP A 195 16.36 -19.54 3.64
CA ASP A 195 15.01 -20.06 3.79
C ASP A 195 14.05 -18.91 4.14
N PHE A 196 12.85 -18.90 3.56
CA PHE A 196 11.89 -17.83 3.78
C PHE A 196 11.51 -17.73 5.26
N HIS A 197 11.15 -18.85 5.90
CA HIS A 197 10.69 -18.86 7.29
C HIS A 197 11.79 -18.45 8.25
N ASP A 198 13.02 -18.92 8.05
CA ASP A 198 14.15 -18.56 8.92
C ASP A 198 14.48 -17.05 8.86
N ILE A 199 14.47 -16.48 7.65
CA ILE A 199 14.64 -15.02 7.45
C ILE A 199 13.45 -14.27 8.06
N LYS A 200 12.23 -14.75 7.85
CA LYS A 200 11.01 -14.14 8.37
C LYS A 200 10.98 -14.13 9.89
N ASP A 201 11.32 -15.23 10.53
CA ASP A 201 11.35 -15.36 11.99
C ASP A 201 12.40 -14.43 12.60
N THR A 202 13.57 -14.33 11.95
CA THR A 202 14.63 -13.39 12.36
C THR A 202 14.16 -11.94 12.27
N LEU A 203 13.49 -11.56 11.17
CA LEU A 203 12.94 -10.22 10.99
C LEU A 203 11.83 -9.92 12.00
N THR A 204 10.94 -10.89 12.24
CA THR A 204 9.86 -10.80 13.25
C THR A 204 10.44 -10.59 14.64
N TYR A 205 11.51 -11.33 14.99
CA TYR A 205 12.19 -11.18 16.27
C TYR A 205 12.79 -9.78 16.44
N ILE A 206 13.46 -9.24 15.41
CA ILE A 206 14.03 -7.89 15.44
C ILE A 206 12.93 -6.84 15.61
N TYR A 207 11.84 -6.99 14.88
CA TYR A 207 10.72 -6.05 14.90
C TYR A 207 10.01 -6.03 16.26
N THR A 208 9.63 -7.20 16.76
CA THR A 208 8.83 -7.37 17.99
C THR A 208 9.62 -7.11 19.27
N ASN A 209 10.96 -7.28 19.27
CA ASN A 209 11.83 -6.92 20.40
C ASN A 209 12.38 -5.48 20.33
N SER A 210 11.75 -4.61 19.56
CA SER A 210 12.09 -3.19 19.56
C SER A 210 11.82 -2.53 20.91
N THR A 211 12.62 -1.53 21.23
CA THR A 211 12.51 -0.72 22.46
C THR A 211 12.43 0.76 22.10
N GLN A 212 12.20 1.63 23.09
CA GLN A 212 12.19 3.07 22.83
C GLN A 212 13.56 3.58 22.33
N ASP A 213 14.67 3.00 22.83
CA ASP A 213 16.05 3.36 22.44
C ASP A 213 16.55 2.59 21.19
N ASN A 214 15.79 1.58 20.77
CA ASN A 214 16.02 0.82 19.55
C ASN A 214 14.68 0.51 18.88
N PRO A 215 14.04 1.53 18.27
CA PRO A 215 12.72 1.37 17.69
C PRO A 215 12.76 0.38 16.52
N ALA A 216 11.59 -0.19 16.21
CA ALA A 216 11.43 -1.16 15.16
C ALA A 216 11.91 -0.59 13.82
N PRO A 217 12.65 -1.38 13.03
CA PRO A 217 13.14 -0.93 11.74
C PRO A 217 12.02 -0.36 10.87
N THR A 218 12.32 0.70 10.13
CA THR A 218 11.40 1.32 9.18
C THR A 218 11.58 0.75 7.78
N TYR A 219 12.81 0.35 7.43
CA TYR A 219 13.16 -0.13 6.10
C TYR A 219 13.73 -1.56 6.15
N LEU A 220 13.34 -2.36 5.16
CA LEU A 220 13.95 -3.64 4.86
C LEU A 220 14.53 -3.59 3.45
N MET A 221 15.80 -3.96 3.32
CA MET A 221 16.47 -4.10 2.03
C MET A 221 16.95 -5.53 1.86
N LEU A 222 16.40 -6.23 0.87
CA LEU A 222 16.87 -7.55 0.45
C LEU A 222 17.93 -7.36 -0.64
N ALA A 223 19.19 -7.65 -0.33
CA ALA A 223 20.31 -7.43 -1.24
C ALA A 223 20.78 -8.77 -1.84
N GLY A 224 20.23 -9.09 -3.01
CA GLY A 224 20.50 -10.32 -3.74
C GLY A 224 19.32 -10.73 -4.62
N ASP A 225 19.61 -11.45 -5.69
CA ASP A 225 18.59 -12.09 -6.52
C ASP A 225 17.96 -13.31 -5.82
N LEU A 226 16.99 -13.97 -6.47
CA LEU A 226 16.25 -15.12 -5.93
C LEU A 226 17.15 -16.32 -5.59
N ASP A 227 18.29 -16.45 -6.27
CA ASP A 227 19.30 -17.48 -5.96
C ASP A 227 19.97 -17.28 -4.60
N TYR A 228 19.97 -16.05 -4.08
CA TYR A 228 20.60 -15.66 -2.83
C TYR A 228 19.59 -15.45 -1.71
N ILE A 229 18.44 -14.85 -2.01
CA ILE A 229 17.37 -14.60 -1.05
C ILE A 229 16.05 -15.05 -1.70
N PRO A 230 15.39 -16.10 -1.19
CA PRO A 230 14.17 -16.61 -1.80
C PRO A 230 13.07 -15.55 -1.83
N PRO A 231 12.05 -15.69 -2.71
CA PRO A 231 10.84 -14.89 -2.57
C PRO A 231 10.15 -15.26 -1.25
N SER A 232 9.28 -14.39 -0.76
CA SER A 232 8.38 -14.78 0.32
C SER A 232 7.32 -15.78 -0.15
N GLU A 233 6.89 -16.64 0.78
CA GLU A 233 5.86 -17.66 0.52
C GLU A 233 4.47 -17.16 0.93
N GLY A 234 3.42 -17.82 0.43
CA GLY A 234 2.02 -17.50 0.74
C GLY A 234 1.17 -17.08 -0.45
N THR A 235 1.76 -16.96 -1.64
CA THR A 235 1.06 -16.66 -2.90
C THR A 235 1.59 -17.47 -4.07
N ASP A 236 0.77 -17.66 -5.11
CA ASP A 236 1.18 -18.28 -6.37
C ASP A 236 2.13 -17.38 -7.22
N TYR A 237 2.37 -16.15 -6.77
CA TYR A 237 3.23 -15.18 -7.42
C TYR A 237 4.45 -14.83 -6.55
N LEU A 238 5.55 -14.44 -7.21
CA LEU A 238 6.75 -13.98 -6.51
C LEU A 238 6.48 -12.63 -5.83
N THR A 239 6.76 -12.56 -4.54
CA THR A 239 6.58 -11.34 -3.74
C THR A 239 7.59 -11.29 -2.61
N ASP A 240 7.95 -10.09 -2.17
CA ASP A 240 8.77 -9.85 -0.97
C ASP A 240 7.93 -9.30 0.20
N MET A 241 6.63 -9.08 -0.01
CA MET A 241 5.75 -8.38 0.92
C MET A 241 5.71 -9.07 2.30
N TYR A 242 5.58 -10.40 2.32
CA TYR A 242 5.43 -11.13 3.58
C TYR A 242 6.71 -11.16 4.43
N TYR A 243 7.87 -10.72 3.94
CA TYR A 243 9.01 -10.49 4.83
C TYR A 243 8.74 -9.40 5.88
N ALA A 244 7.85 -8.45 5.57
CA ALA A 244 7.61 -7.27 6.39
C ALA A 244 6.20 -7.20 7.05
N GLU A 245 5.33 -8.20 6.88
CA GLU A 245 4.02 -8.26 7.55
C GLU A 245 4.13 -9.06 8.86
N PHE A 246 3.95 -8.44 10.04
CA PHE A 246 4.25 -9.12 11.32
C PHE A 246 3.04 -9.39 12.21
N ASP A 247 1.85 -8.96 11.81
CA ASP A 247 0.66 -9.04 12.65
C ASP A 247 -0.23 -10.26 12.38
N GLY A 248 0.04 -11.03 11.32
CA GLY A 248 -0.37 -12.41 11.12
C GLY A 248 -1.86 -12.59 10.81
N ASN A 249 -2.55 -11.52 10.40
CA ASN A 249 -4.01 -11.51 10.22
C ASN A 249 -4.45 -11.49 8.75
N TYR A 250 -3.55 -11.79 7.81
CA TYR A 250 -3.79 -11.71 6.37
C TYR A 250 -4.18 -10.32 5.89
N ASP A 251 -3.92 -9.28 6.67
CA ASP A 251 -3.96 -7.95 6.12
C ASP A 251 -2.66 -7.75 5.35
N PHE A 252 -2.77 -7.55 4.04
CA PHE A 252 -1.63 -7.52 3.12
C PHE A 252 -0.85 -6.20 3.26
N ILE A 253 -0.57 -5.79 4.51
CA ILE A 253 -0.03 -4.50 4.88
C ILE A 253 1.34 -4.69 5.55
N PRO A 254 2.44 -4.34 4.88
CA PRO A 254 3.77 -4.46 5.48
C PRO A 254 4.02 -3.37 6.54
N ASP A 255 4.68 -3.75 7.63
CA ASP A 255 5.13 -2.89 8.72
C ASP A 255 6.47 -2.18 8.44
N MET A 256 7.15 -2.55 7.35
CA MET A 256 8.40 -1.93 6.88
C MET A 256 8.31 -1.60 5.39
N PHE A 257 8.98 -0.52 4.99
CA PHE A 257 9.20 -0.25 3.57
C PHE A 257 10.25 -1.22 3.02
N THR A 258 9.79 -2.18 2.22
CA THR A 258 10.60 -3.24 1.64
C THR A 258 11.07 -2.88 0.24
N GLY A 259 12.35 -3.10 -0.04
CA GLY A 259 12.92 -3.06 -1.37
C GLY A 259 13.93 -4.18 -1.60
N ARG A 260 14.20 -4.51 -2.86
CA ARG A 260 15.22 -5.49 -3.25
C ARG A 260 16.27 -4.86 -4.15
N LEU A 261 17.54 -5.22 -3.94
CA LEU A 261 18.65 -5.01 -4.87
C LEU A 261 18.93 -6.34 -5.58
N PRO A 262 18.27 -6.63 -6.71
CA PRO A 262 18.39 -7.92 -7.38
C PRO A 262 19.71 -7.97 -8.15
N ALA A 263 20.77 -8.43 -7.48
CA ALA A 263 22.07 -8.65 -8.08
C ALA A 263 22.34 -10.15 -8.18
N SER A 264 22.68 -10.62 -9.38
CA SER A 264 23.05 -12.01 -9.60
C SER A 264 24.54 -12.28 -9.32
N ASP A 265 25.36 -11.23 -9.13
CA ASP A 265 26.79 -11.33 -8.82
C ASP A 265 27.34 -10.06 -8.14
N THR A 266 28.59 -10.12 -7.65
CA THR A 266 29.22 -9.04 -6.89
C THR A 266 29.50 -7.80 -7.71
N ASN A 267 29.74 -7.92 -9.02
CA ASN A 267 29.94 -6.78 -9.91
C ASN A 267 28.63 -6.02 -10.12
N GLN A 268 27.52 -6.75 -10.31
CA GLN A 268 26.18 -6.16 -10.37
C GLN A 268 25.83 -5.46 -9.06
N MET A 269 26.07 -6.11 -7.91
CA MET A 269 25.81 -5.50 -6.61
C MET A 269 26.59 -4.19 -6.45
N LYS A 270 27.89 -4.19 -6.79
CA LYS A 270 28.71 -2.98 -6.78
C LYS A 270 28.14 -1.88 -7.67
N ALA A 271 27.72 -2.22 -8.90
CA ALA A 271 27.14 -1.25 -9.82
C ALA A 271 25.81 -0.66 -9.31
N ILE A 272 24.97 -1.47 -8.65
CA ILE A 272 23.73 -1.00 -8.01
C ILE A 272 24.06 -0.05 -6.86
N VAL A 273 24.97 -0.44 -5.96
CA VAL A 273 25.43 0.37 -4.82
C VAL A 273 26.02 1.71 -5.28
N ASP A 274 26.89 1.70 -6.29
CA ASP A 274 27.52 2.91 -6.82
C ASP A 274 26.48 3.87 -7.40
N LYS A 275 25.47 3.37 -8.13
CA LYS A 275 24.37 4.20 -8.65
C LYS A 275 23.53 4.82 -7.52
N ILE A 276 23.21 4.05 -6.49
CA ILE A 276 22.45 4.56 -5.32
C ILE A 276 23.23 5.69 -4.65
N ILE A 277 24.51 5.46 -4.35
CA ILE A 277 25.35 6.45 -3.68
C ILE A 277 25.50 7.68 -4.57
N GLN A 278 25.80 7.52 -5.86
CA GLN A 278 25.93 8.63 -6.80
C GLN A 278 24.68 9.51 -6.84
N TYR A 279 23.50 8.87 -6.90
CA TYR A 279 22.23 9.58 -6.95
C TYR A 279 21.95 10.31 -5.63
N GLU A 280 22.12 9.64 -4.50
CA GLU A 280 21.82 10.22 -3.19
C GLU A 280 22.83 11.27 -2.74
N SER A 281 24.08 11.19 -3.18
CA SER A 281 25.13 12.18 -2.90
C SER A 281 25.15 13.32 -3.91
N PHE A 282 24.28 13.27 -4.92
CA PHE A 282 24.24 14.21 -6.03
C PHE A 282 25.58 14.36 -6.75
N MET A 283 26.36 13.27 -6.84
CA MET A 283 27.66 13.22 -7.51
C MET A 283 27.50 13.06 -9.03
N PHE A 284 26.79 14.00 -9.64
CA PHE A 284 26.65 14.13 -11.07
C PHE A 284 27.61 15.19 -11.62
N GLY A 285 28.10 15.01 -12.84
CA GLY A 285 28.82 16.09 -13.52
C GLY A 285 27.91 17.29 -13.80
N ASP A 286 28.46 18.50 -13.84
CA ASP A 286 27.70 19.76 -13.96
C ASP A 286 26.77 19.83 -15.19
N THR A 287 27.08 19.04 -16.23
CA THR A 287 26.29 18.95 -17.46
C THR A 287 25.06 18.06 -17.35
N ILE A 288 24.97 17.23 -16.30
CA ILE A 288 23.93 16.22 -16.12
C ILE A 288 22.73 16.84 -15.41
N LYS A 289 21.59 16.94 -16.12
CA LYS A 289 20.35 17.58 -15.62
C LYS A 289 19.13 16.65 -15.63
N HIS A 290 19.32 15.33 -15.61
CA HIS A 290 18.22 14.36 -15.72
C HIS A 290 17.22 14.46 -14.55
N PHE A 291 17.65 14.88 -13.36
CA PHE A 291 16.78 15.10 -12.19
C PHE A 291 15.71 16.19 -12.38
N ARG A 292 15.75 16.96 -13.48
CA ARG A 292 14.72 17.94 -13.86
C ARG A 292 13.73 17.44 -14.91
N LYS A 293 13.88 16.18 -15.34
CA LYS A 293 13.09 15.59 -16.42
C LYS A 293 12.29 14.41 -15.89
N ALA A 294 11.07 14.28 -16.38
CA ALA A 294 10.24 13.10 -16.20
C ALA A 294 9.88 12.54 -17.58
N VAL A 295 9.63 11.25 -17.64
CA VAL A 295 9.11 10.57 -18.83
C VAL A 295 7.83 9.86 -18.43
N ALA A 296 6.74 10.15 -19.13
CA ALA A 296 5.46 9.46 -18.99
C ALA A 296 5.17 8.73 -20.31
N LEU A 297 4.76 7.46 -20.21
CA LEU A 297 4.52 6.59 -21.36
C LEU A 297 3.14 5.94 -21.21
N THR A 298 2.46 5.73 -22.34
CA THR A 298 1.24 4.94 -22.42
C THR A 298 1.49 3.71 -23.29
N GLY A 299 0.82 2.61 -22.95
CA GLY A 299 0.85 1.41 -23.79
C GLY A 299 0.06 1.62 -25.08
N LEU A 300 0.34 0.82 -26.10
CA LEU A 300 -0.47 0.77 -27.32
C LEU A 300 -1.47 -0.40 -27.22
N GLU A 301 -2.75 -0.08 -27.15
CA GLU A 301 -3.85 -1.06 -27.23
C GLU A 301 -4.87 -0.59 -28.26
N GLU A 302 -5.02 -1.35 -29.34
CA GLU A 302 -5.93 -1.02 -30.44
C GLU A 302 -7.37 -0.92 -29.92
N GLY A 303 -8.03 0.21 -30.17
CA GLY A 303 -9.39 0.50 -29.67
C GLY A 303 -9.46 1.27 -28.34
N ASN A 304 -8.38 1.32 -27.56
CA ASN A 304 -8.33 2.03 -26.27
C ASN A 304 -7.40 3.27 -26.24
N ILE A 305 -6.79 3.60 -27.38
CA ILE A 305 -5.83 4.71 -27.56
C ILE A 305 -6.32 6.02 -26.92
N THR A 306 -7.57 6.42 -27.17
CA THR A 306 -8.14 7.68 -26.67
C THR A 306 -8.23 7.76 -25.14
N PHE A 307 -8.37 6.62 -24.45
CA PHE A 307 -8.51 6.57 -23.00
C PHE A 307 -7.17 6.39 -22.28
N MET A 308 -6.25 5.65 -22.90
CA MET A 308 -4.93 5.37 -22.33
C MET A 308 -4.08 6.62 -22.22
N ASP A 309 -4.24 7.57 -23.14
CA ASP A 309 -3.52 8.84 -23.13
C ASP A 309 -4.06 9.86 -22.12
N GLY A 310 -5.23 9.62 -21.51
CA GLY A 310 -5.89 10.61 -20.64
C GLY A 310 -5.03 11.10 -19.47
N GLN A 311 -4.31 10.21 -18.78
CA GLN A 311 -3.45 10.60 -17.66
C GLN A 311 -2.18 11.31 -18.11
N VAL A 312 -1.59 10.91 -19.24
CA VAL A 312 -0.41 11.58 -19.80
C VAL A 312 -0.78 12.94 -20.41
N ASN A 313 -1.94 13.05 -21.05
CA ASN A 313 -2.52 14.30 -21.53
C ASN A 313 -2.85 15.24 -20.37
N TYR A 314 -3.40 14.72 -19.27
CA TYR A 314 -3.65 15.52 -18.07
C TYR A 314 -2.33 16.04 -17.46
N ALA A 315 -1.33 15.17 -17.30
CA ALA A 315 -0.03 15.56 -16.77
C ALA A 315 0.67 16.58 -17.69
N THR A 316 0.63 16.38 -19.01
CA THR A 316 1.24 17.32 -19.96
C THR A 316 0.53 18.67 -19.96
N GLY A 317 -0.79 18.73 -19.79
CA GLY A 317 -1.49 20.01 -19.60
C GLY A 317 -1.12 20.69 -18.28
N TYR A 318 -1.06 19.94 -17.18
CA TYR A 318 -0.77 20.50 -15.85
C TYR A 318 0.69 20.97 -15.66
N PHE A 319 1.65 20.32 -16.32
CA PHE A 319 3.08 20.62 -16.15
C PHE A 319 3.69 21.50 -17.27
N ASN A 320 2.99 21.71 -18.40
CA ASN A 320 3.49 22.54 -19.50
C ASN A 320 2.80 23.91 -19.63
N ASP A 321 1.80 24.20 -18.79
CA ASP A 321 1.26 25.56 -18.59
C ASP A 321 2.04 26.32 -17.49
#